data_AF-A0A6P0SFY6-F1
#
_entry.id   AF-A0A6P0SFY6-F1
#
_cell.length_a   1.000
_cell.length_b   1.000
_cell.length_c   1.000
_cell.angle_alpha   90.00
_cell.angle_beta   90.00
_cell.angle_gamma   90.00
#
_symmetry.space_group_name_H-M   'P 1'
#
loop_
_entity.id
_entity.type
_entity.pdbx_description
1 polymer ?
#
loop_
_entity_poly.entity_id
_entity_poly.type
_entity_poly.pdbx_seq_one_letter_code
_entity_poly.pdbx_strand_id
1 'polypeptide(L)'
;NQFRNRAIDLIQAQYSPNLAEVKHFIRQYNIDFWLLDKAAFNPQYIADNRWIMQYQPVAAEAQARLKQAIIPAIVNVIDSCSVFETEEIVVLDTECIAITGKG
;
A
#
# COMPACT_ATOMS: atom_id res chain seq x y z
N ASN A 1 2.89 18.58 -10.46
CA ASN A 1 3.38 17.49 -11.33
C ASN A 1 2.66 16.19 -11.03
N GLN A 2 2.08 15.53 -12.03
CA GLN A 2 1.23 14.33 -11.88
C GLN A 2 1.93 13.18 -11.15
N PHE A 3 3.24 13.02 -11.33
CA PHE A 3 4.04 12.00 -10.63
C PHE A 3 4.07 12.18 -9.10
N ARG A 4 4.10 13.43 -8.61
CA ARG A 4 4.07 13.70 -7.17
C ARG A 4 2.74 13.29 -6.56
N ASN A 5 1.63 13.59 -7.24
CA ASN A 5 0.30 13.22 -6.76
C ASN A 5 0.12 11.71 -6.76
N ARG A 6 0.55 11.02 -7.83
CA ARG A 6 0.51 9.55 -7.88
C ARG A 6 1.31 8.89 -6.76
N ALA A 7 2.46 9.45 -6.38
CA ALA A 7 3.25 8.93 -5.26
C ALA A 7 2.54 9.14 -3.91
N ILE A 8 1.92 10.30 -3.70
CA ILE A 8 1.13 10.59 -2.50
C ILE A 8 -0.05 9.62 -2.39
N ASP A 9 -0.82 9.47 -3.47
CA ASP A 9 -1.98 8.60 -3.52
C ASP A 9 -1.59 7.13 -3.30
N LEU A 10 -0.40 6.71 -3.78
CA LEU A 10 0.14 5.37 -3.53
C LEU A 10 0.43 5.14 -2.05
N ILE A 11 1.12 6.08 -1.40
CA ILE A 11 1.43 5.98 0.04
C ILE A 11 0.13 5.98 0.84
N GLN A 12 -0.82 6.86 0.51
CA GLN A 12 -2.10 6.93 1.18
C GLN A 12 -2.87 5.60 1.07
N ALA A 13 -2.94 5.03 -0.13
CA ALA A 13 -3.61 3.76 -0.37
C ALA A 13 -2.92 2.57 0.32
N GLN A 14 -1.59 2.43 0.19
CA GLN A 14 -0.82 1.32 0.76
C GLN A 14 -0.97 1.23 2.28
N TYR A 15 -1.01 2.38 2.96
CA TYR A 15 -1.09 2.50 4.42
C TYR A 15 -2.50 2.84 4.92
N SER A 16 -3.51 2.64 4.08
CA SER A 16 -4.90 2.84 4.48
C SER A 16 -5.44 1.64 5.25
N PRO A 17 -6.18 1.84 6.36
CA PRO A 17 -6.96 0.77 6.98
C PRO A 17 -8.23 0.43 6.17
N ASN A 18 -8.50 1.14 5.06
CA ASN A 18 -9.68 0.95 4.23
C ASN A 18 -9.31 0.40 2.85
N LEU A 19 -9.70 -0.85 2.56
CA LEU A 19 -9.43 -1.49 1.27
C LEU A 19 -10.06 -0.73 0.08
N ALA A 20 -11.11 0.06 0.31
CA ALA A 20 -11.71 0.89 -0.73
C ALA A 20 -10.72 1.94 -1.30
N GLU A 21 -9.77 2.43 -0.49
CA GLU A 21 -8.74 3.37 -0.95
C GLU A 21 -7.74 2.69 -1.88
N VAL A 22 -7.31 1.46 -1.56
CA VAL A 22 -6.47 0.62 -2.44
C VAL A 22 -7.17 0.37 -3.77
N LYS A 23 -8.44 -0.05 -3.72
CA LYS A 23 -9.26 -0.29 -4.91
C LYS A 23 -9.47 0.98 -5.74
N HIS A 24 -9.63 2.12 -5.10
CA HIS A 24 -9.75 3.41 -5.79
C HIS A 24 -8.45 3.75 -6.52
N PHE A 25 -7.29 3.62 -5.86
CA PHE A 25 -5.98 3.83 -6.46
C PHE A 25 -5.76 2.94 -7.69
N ILE A 26 -6.05 1.65 -7.57
CA ILE A 26 -5.94 0.67 -8.67
C ILE A 26 -6.72 1.15 -9.89
N ARG A 27 -8.00 1.54 -9.70
CA ARG A 27 -8.85 2.02 -10.79
C ARG A 27 -8.39 3.37 -11.35
N GLN A 28 -8.00 4.31 -10.48
CA GLN A 28 -7.58 5.64 -10.89
C GLN A 28 -6.33 5.61 -11.78
N TYR A 29 -5.39 4.71 -11.49
CA TYR A 29 -4.10 4.64 -12.17
C TYR A 29 -3.92 3.43 -13.10
N ASN A 30 -4.97 2.61 -13.26
CA ASN A 30 -4.97 1.38 -14.06
C ASN A 30 -3.76 0.48 -13.75
N ILE A 31 -3.65 0.09 -12.48
CA ILE A 31 -2.55 -0.74 -11.98
C ILE A 31 -2.89 -2.22 -12.20
N ASP A 32 -2.03 -2.96 -12.88
CA ASP A 32 -2.21 -4.42 -13.09
C ASP A 32 -1.60 -5.25 -11.94
N PHE A 33 -0.47 -4.79 -11.38
CA PHE A 33 0.23 -5.46 -10.30
C PHE A 33 0.62 -4.49 -9.18
N TRP A 34 0.47 -4.94 -7.93
CA TRP A 34 0.93 -4.20 -6.76
C TRP A 34 2.12 -4.90 -6.11
N LEU A 35 3.30 -4.29 -6.19
CA LEU A 35 4.51 -4.79 -5.53
C LEU A 35 4.58 -4.26 -4.09
N LEU A 36 4.81 -5.16 -3.13
CA LEU A 36 5.04 -4.85 -1.73
C LEU A 36 6.39 -5.41 -1.27
N ASP A 37 7.11 -4.59 -0.51
CA ASP A 37 8.19 -5.06 0.36
C ASP A 37 7.56 -5.59 1.66
N LYS A 38 7.94 -6.80 2.10
CA LYS A 38 7.38 -7.43 3.31
C LYS A 38 7.69 -6.67 4.59
N ALA A 39 8.76 -5.87 4.61
CA ALA A 39 9.09 -4.99 5.73
C ALA A 39 8.30 -3.66 5.72
N ALA A 40 7.53 -3.38 4.66
CA ALA A 40 6.88 -2.08 4.45
C ALA A 40 5.90 -1.68 5.56
N PHE A 41 5.38 -2.63 6.32
CA PHE A 41 4.39 -2.42 7.39
C PHE A 41 5.01 -2.23 8.78
N ASN A 42 6.32 -2.00 8.86
CA ASN A 42 7.00 -1.56 10.07
C ASN A 42 7.11 -0.01 10.09
N PRO A 43 6.75 0.69 11.19
CA PRO A 43 6.94 2.14 11.29
C PRO A 43 8.36 2.63 10.98
N GLN A 44 9.38 1.81 11.29
CA GLN A 44 10.78 2.12 11.05
C GLN A 44 11.12 2.12 9.56
N TYR A 45 10.47 1.26 8.77
CA TYR A 45 10.62 1.23 7.32
C TYR A 45 10.28 2.59 6.69
N ILE A 46 9.19 3.21 7.12
CA ILE A 46 8.83 4.57 6.65
C ILE A 46 9.85 5.60 7.13
N ALA A 47 10.28 5.52 8.39
CA ALA A 47 11.22 6.48 8.98
C ALA A 47 12.56 6.53 8.23
N ASP A 48 13.07 5.35 7.84
CA ASP A 48 14.37 5.21 7.20
C ASP A 48 14.31 5.38 5.67
N ASN A 49 13.10 5.29 5.09
CA ASN A 49 12.91 5.43 3.66
C ASN A 49 12.80 6.91 3.26
N ARG A 50 13.93 7.49 2.84
CA ARG A 50 14.02 8.87 2.32
C ARG A 50 13.07 9.14 1.16
N TRP A 51 12.75 8.13 0.34
CA TRP A 51 11.81 8.30 -0.77
C TRP A 51 10.38 8.50 -0.25
N ILE A 52 9.95 7.78 0.79
CA ILE A 52 8.62 7.99 1.40
C ILE A 52 8.61 9.32 2.15
N MET A 53 9.62 9.59 2.98
CA MET A 53 9.65 10.74 3.88
C MET A 53 9.60 12.12 3.21
N GLN A 54 9.96 12.22 1.92
CA GLN A 54 9.83 13.47 1.17
C GLN A 54 8.36 13.86 0.89
N TYR A 55 7.41 12.92 0.97
CA TYR A 55 5.99 13.13 0.72
C TYR A 55 5.25 13.44 2.02
N GLN A 56 5.49 14.61 2.58
CA GLN A 56 4.72 15.11 3.71
C GLN A 56 3.39 15.75 3.24
N PRO A 57 2.30 15.64 4.04
CA PRO A 57 2.22 14.99 5.36
C PRO A 57 1.94 13.47 5.33
N VAL A 58 1.63 12.90 4.16
CA VAL A 58 1.14 11.51 4.04
C VAL A 58 2.11 10.47 4.61
N ALA A 59 3.42 10.70 4.51
CA ALA A 59 4.42 9.83 5.12
C ALA A 59 4.34 9.80 6.66
N ALA A 60 4.17 10.96 7.31
CA ALA A 60 4.02 11.04 8.76
C ALA A 60 2.71 10.39 9.22
N GLU A 61 1.63 10.56 8.46
CA GLU A 61 0.33 9.92 8.75
C GLU A 61 0.42 8.39 8.64
N ALA A 62 1.03 7.88 7.56
CA ALA A 62 1.28 6.46 7.38
C ALA A 62 2.12 5.88 8.52
N GLN A 63 3.20 6.57 8.91
CA GLN A 63 4.03 6.17 10.04
C GLN A 63 3.24 6.17 11.36
N ALA A 64 2.43 7.19 11.61
CA ALA A 64 1.61 7.30 12.82
C ALA A 64 0.58 6.17 12.92
N ARG A 65 -0.07 5.80 11.81
CA ARG A 65 -0.99 4.65 11.75
C ARG A 65 -0.30 3.36 12.16
N LEU A 66 0.87 3.07 11.59
CA LEU A 66 1.63 1.87 11.96
C LEU A 66 2.07 1.90 13.43
N LYS A 67 2.49 3.06 13.97
CA LYS A 67 2.83 3.21 15.40
C LYS A 67 1.66 2.94 16.33
N GLN A 68 0.43 3.21 15.88
CA GLN A 68 -0.81 2.92 16.60
C GLN A 68 -1.31 1.49 16.36
N ALA A 69 -0.49 0.61 15.75
CA ALA A 69 -0.86 -0.75 15.36
C ALA A 69 -2.08 -0.83 14.44
N ILE A 70 -2.37 0.24 13.69
CA ILE A 70 -3.40 0.23 12.65
C ILE A 70 -2.86 -0.57 11.47
N ILE A 71 -3.47 -1.73 11.22
CA ILE A 71 -3.09 -2.65 10.15
C ILE A 71 -3.61 -2.10 8.81
N PRO A 72 -2.75 -1.88 7.81
CA PRO A 72 -3.21 -1.52 6.48
C PRO A 72 -4.04 -2.63 5.85
N ALA A 73 -5.16 -2.27 5.21
CA ALA A 73 -6.11 -3.25 4.68
C ALA A 73 -5.53 -4.12 3.56
N ILE A 74 -4.49 -3.64 2.87
CA ILE A 74 -3.79 -4.41 1.84
C ILE A 74 -3.11 -5.67 2.40
N VAL A 75 -2.76 -5.68 3.70
CA VAL A 75 -2.19 -6.86 4.36
C VAL A 75 -3.16 -8.04 4.34
N ASN A 76 -4.46 -7.78 4.47
CA ASN A 76 -5.49 -8.81 4.57
C ASN A 76 -5.76 -9.55 3.25
N VAL A 77 -5.18 -9.09 2.14
CA VAL A 77 -5.37 -9.69 0.81
C VAL A 77 -4.08 -10.27 0.23
N ILE A 78 -2.98 -10.23 0.99
CA ILE A 78 -1.68 -10.78 0.55
C ILE A 78 -1.82 -12.26 0.22
N ASP A 79 -2.33 -13.06 1.17
CA ASP A 79 -2.43 -14.51 1.02
C ASP A 79 -3.34 -14.94 -0.15
N SER A 80 -4.41 -14.18 -0.41
CA SER A 80 -5.40 -14.53 -1.44
C SER A 80 -5.08 -13.98 -2.83
N CYS A 81 -4.36 -12.86 -2.91
CA CYS A 81 -4.10 -12.15 -4.17
C CYS A 81 -2.63 -12.16 -4.61
N SER A 82 -1.75 -12.85 -3.88
CA SER A 82 -0.36 -13.05 -4.31
C SER A 82 -0.29 -13.90 -5.57
N VAL A 83 0.46 -13.42 -6.56
CA VAL A 83 0.78 -14.16 -7.79
C VAL A 83 2.28 -14.45 -7.93
N PHE A 84 3.11 -13.78 -7.12
CA PHE A 84 4.54 -14.02 -7.04
C PHE A 84 5.06 -13.59 -5.68
N GLU A 85 5.96 -14.38 -5.10
CA GLU A 85 6.50 -14.12 -3.77
C GLU A 85 7.95 -14.57 -3.68
N THR A 86 8.77 -13.80 -2.98
CA THR A 86 10.14 -14.11 -2.59
C THR A 86 10.31 -13.91 -1.08
N GLU A 87 11.52 -14.00 -0.56
CA GLU A 87 11.80 -13.71 0.83
C GLU A 87 11.56 -12.22 1.19
N GLU A 88 11.74 -11.30 0.24
CA GLU A 88 11.70 -9.85 0.49
C GLU A 88 10.44 -9.17 -0.04
N ILE A 89 9.90 -9.65 -1.16
CA ILE A 89 8.79 -9.01 -1.87
C ILE A 89 7.62 -9.95 -2.13
N VAL A 90 6.43 -9.36 -2.26
CA VAL A 90 5.22 -10.01 -2.78
C VAL A 90 4.59 -9.14 -3.87
N VAL A 91 4.13 -9.77 -4.95
CA VAL A 91 3.40 -9.13 -6.04
C VAL A 91 1.96 -9.61 -5.98
N LEU A 92 1.05 -8.65 -5.86
CA LEU A 92 -0.39 -8.90 -5.84
C LEU A 92 -1.02 -8.62 -7.21
N ASP A 93 -1.93 -9.48 -7.62
CA ASP A 93 -2.85 -9.24 -8.74
C ASP A 93 -3.97 -8.29 -8.29
N THR A 94 -4.08 -7.15 -8.96
CA THR A 94 -5.05 -6.11 -8.59
C THR A 94 -6.48 -6.46 -9.01
N GLU A 95 -6.69 -7.35 -9.98
CA GLU A 95 -8.02 -7.85 -10.33
C GLU A 95 -8.61 -8.64 -9.16
N CYS A 96 -7.81 -9.49 -8.53
CA CYS A 96 -8.18 -10.18 -7.29
C CYS A 96 -8.52 -9.20 -6.16
N ILE A 97 -7.69 -8.17 -5.94
CA ILE A 97 -7.96 -7.14 -4.92
C ILE A 97 -9.29 -6.42 -5.20
N ALA A 98 -9.59 -6.13 -6.47
CA ALA A 98 -10.79 -5.40 -6.87
C ALA A 98 -12.10 -6.14 -6.55
N ILE A 99 -12.09 -7.48 -6.64
CA ILE A 99 -13.27 -8.33 -6.36
C ILE A 99 -13.39 -8.79 -4.90
N THR A 100 -12.31 -8.72 -4.11
CA THR A 100 -12.30 -9.13 -2.70
C THR A 100 -13.29 -8.31 -1.86
N GLY A 101 -14.15 -8.93 -1.05
CA GLY A 101 -15.15 -8.22 -0.24
C GLY A 101 -16.38 -7.74 -1.03
N LYS A 102 -16.60 -8.23 -2.26
CA LYS A 102 -17.96 -8.36 -2.83
C LYS A 102 -18.59 -9.63 -2.23
N GLY A 103 -19.02 -9.54 -0.99
CA GLY A 103 -19.95 -10.48 -0.36
C GLY A 103 -21.36 -9.90 -0.40
#